data_AF-A0A8J3KHG7-F1
#
_entry.id   AF-A0A8J3KHG7-F1
#
_cell.length_a   1.000
_cell.length_b   1.000
_cell.length_c   1.000
_cell.angle_alpha   90.00
_cell.angle_beta   90.00
_cell.angle_gamma   90.00
#
_symmetry.space_group_name_H-M   'P 1'
#
loop_
_entity.id
_entity.type
_entity.pdbx_description
1 polymer ?
#
loop_
_entity_poly.entity_id
_entity_poly.type
_entity_poly.pdbx_seq_one_letter_code
_entity_poly.pdbx_strand_id
1 'polypeptide(L)'
;MTRAYEAAVAAISAEPDPQRGFEQATEVAAELRRLADLGADLRAQSVAKIWKAEELSLAGLAERIGVSKARADQLLKSAKTPKDQPKKEGSESV
;
A
#
# COMPACT_ATOMS: atom_id res chain seq x y z
N MET A 1 1.89 -10.07 7.88
CA MET A 1 1.53 -10.38 6.48
C MET A 1 2.04 -11.73 6.02
N THR A 2 3.30 -12.09 6.29
CA THR A 2 3.91 -13.34 5.79
C THR A 2 3.08 -14.59 6.08
N ARG A 3 2.55 -14.75 7.30
CA ARG A 3 1.70 -15.90 7.65
C ARG A 3 0.39 -16.03 6.86
N ALA A 4 -0.28 -14.92 6.57
CA ALA A 4 -1.53 -14.93 5.81
C ALA A 4 -1.27 -15.26 4.34
N TYR A 5 -0.18 -14.73 3.79
CA TYR A 5 0.28 -15.09 2.45
C TYR A 5 0.69 -16.56 2.36
N GLU A 6 1.48 -17.07 3.32
CA GLU A 6 1.86 -18.48 3.40
C GLU A 6 0.65 -19.41 3.46
N ALA A 7 -0.36 -19.06 4.27
CA ALA A 7 -1.60 -19.82 4.36
C ALA A 7 -2.37 -19.83 3.02
N ALA A 8 -2.45 -18.68 2.33
CA ALA A 8 -3.08 -18.60 1.02
C ALA A 8 -2.34 -19.45 -0.03
N VAL A 9 -1.01 -19.38 -0.06
CA VAL A 9 -0.18 -20.21 -0.95
C VAL A 9 -0.36 -21.70 -0.68
N ALA A 10 -0.44 -22.10 0.60
CA ALA A 10 -0.68 -23.49 0.97
C ALA A 10 -2.05 -23.98 0.53
N ALA A 11 -3.11 -23.17 0.70
CA ALA A 11 -4.46 -23.51 0.25
C ALA A 11 -4.53 -23.64 -1.28
N ILE A 12 -3.96 -22.69 -2.02
CA ILE A 12 -3.92 -22.71 -3.49
C ILE A 12 -3.13 -23.92 -4.00
N SER A 13 -1.98 -24.22 -3.40
CA SER A 13 -1.16 -25.38 -3.78
C SER A 13 -1.86 -26.72 -3.54
N ALA A 14 -2.83 -26.75 -2.61
CA ALA A 14 -3.61 -27.94 -2.30
C ALA A 14 -4.91 -28.05 -3.13
N GLU A 15 -5.23 -27.06 -3.96
CA GLU A 15 -6.42 -27.04 -4.80
C GLU A 15 -6.34 -28.10 -5.92
N PRO A 16 -7.25 -29.08 -5.97
CA PRO A 16 -7.22 -30.12 -6.99
C PRO A 16 -7.60 -29.64 -8.39
N ASP A 17 -8.40 -28.57 -8.51
CA ASP A 17 -8.78 -27.98 -9.79
C ASP A 17 -7.76 -26.91 -10.23
N PRO A 18 -6.97 -27.15 -11.28
CA PRO A 18 -5.95 -26.20 -11.73
C PRO A 18 -6.51 -24.83 -12.11
N GLN A 19 -7.74 -24.76 -12.64
CA GLN A 19 -8.36 -23.50 -13.03
C GLN A 19 -8.72 -22.68 -11.78
N ARG A 20 -9.28 -23.32 -10.76
CA ARG A 20 -9.58 -22.65 -9.48
C ARG A 20 -8.32 -22.20 -8.76
N GLY A 21 -7.25 -23.00 -8.81
CA GLY A 21 -5.96 -22.62 -8.25
C GLY A 21 -5.38 -21.36 -8.93
N PHE A 22 -5.49 -21.25 -10.26
CA PHE A 22 -5.09 -20.07 -11.01
C PHE A 22 -5.91 -18.82 -10.66
N GLU A 23 -7.22 -18.96 -10.54
CA GLU A 23 -8.12 -17.86 -10.15
C GLU A 23 -7.78 -17.34 -8.74
N GLN A 24 -7.65 -18.25 -7.76
CA GLN A 24 -7.27 -17.89 -6.39
C GLN A 24 -5.89 -17.22 -6.33
N ALA A 25 -4.90 -17.71 -7.09
CA ALA A 25 -3.59 -17.07 -7.18
C ALA A 25 -3.67 -15.65 -7.78
N THR A 26 -4.54 -15.45 -8.76
CA THR A 26 -4.76 -14.14 -9.39
C THR A 26 -5.38 -13.16 -8.39
N GLU A 27 -6.35 -13.59 -7.58
CA GLU A 27 -6.96 -12.79 -6.52
C GLU A 27 -5.92 -12.39 -5.45
N VAL A 28 -5.11 -13.34 -4.99
CA VAL A 28 -4.02 -13.05 -4.03
C VAL A 28 -3.05 -12.01 -4.60
N ALA A 29 -2.67 -12.12 -5.88
CA ALA A 29 -1.80 -11.15 -6.53
C ALA A 29 -2.44 -9.74 -6.60
N ALA A 30 -3.74 -9.66 -6.86
CA ALA A 30 -4.47 -8.39 -6.88
C ALA A 30 -4.50 -7.74 -5.48
N GLU A 31 -4.78 -8.52 -4.43
CA GLU A 31 -4.80 -8.00 -3.06
C GLU A 31 -3.40 -7.59 -2.57
N LEU A 32 -2.35 -8.33 -2.92
CA LEU A 32 -0.98 -7.92 -2.62
C LEU A 32 -0.61 -6.59 -3.30
N ARG A 33 -1.07 -6.36 -4.54
CA ARG A 33 -0.88 -5.07 -5.22
C ARG A 33 -1.61 -3.96 -4.47
N ARG A 34 -2.87 -4.17 -4.09
CA ARG A 34 -3.66 -3.22 -3.31
C ARG A 34 -2.98 -2.88 -1.98
N LEU A 35 -2.45 -3.88 -1.28
CA LEU A 35 -1.71 -3.69 -0.03
C LEU A 35 -0.41 -2.92 -0.23
N ALA A 36 0.31 -3.17 -1.32
CA ALA A 36 1.51 -2.41 -1.67
C ALA A 36 1.18 -0.93 -1.93
N ASP A 37 0.08 -0.65 -2.64
CA ASP A 37 -0.39 0.71 -2.89
C ASP A 37 -0.77 1.42 -1.59
N LEU A 38 -1.51 0.76 -0.70
CA LEU A 38 -1.85 1.29 0.63
C LEU A 38 -0.59 1.58 1.47
N GLY A 39 0.41 0.69 1.40
CA GLY A 39 1.70 0.89 2.07
C GLY A 39 2.48 2.08 1.50
N ALA A 40 2.45 2.27 0.18
CA ALA A 40 3.07 3.42 -0.48
C ALA A 40 2.39 4.74 -0.08
N ASP A 41 1.07 4.76 0.00
CA ASP A 41 0.29 5.92 0.42
C ASP A 41 0.54 6.24 1.92
N LEU A 42 0.57 5.23 2.79
CA LEU A 42 0.92 5.40 4.20
C LEU A 42 2.33 5.98 4.37
N ARG A 43 3.29 5.51 3.57
CA ARG A 43 4.65 6.06 3.56
C ARG A 43 4.66 7.51 3.11
N ALA A 44 3.95 7.86 2.04
CA ALA A 44 3.83 9.24 1.56
C ALA A 44 3.23 10.16 2.62
N GLN A 45 2.15 9.75 3.29
CA GLN A 45 1.54 10.49 4.39
C GLN A 45 2.50 10.68 5.56
N SER A 46 3.29 9.67 5.90
CA SER A 46 4.29 9.74 6.97
C SER A 46 5.41 10.73 6.63
N VAL A 47 5.88 10.75 5.39
CA VAL A 47 6.86 11.74 4.89
C VAL A 47 6.30 13.16 5.00
N ALA A 48 5.03 13.37 4.63
CA ALA A 48 4.39 14.68 4.77
C ALA A 48 4.24 15.13 6.23
N LYS A 49 3.99 14.19 7.16
CA LYS A 49 3.97 14.48 8.61
C LYS A 49 5.35 14.92 9.11
N ILE A 50 6.41 14.20 8.75
CA ILE A 50 7.80 14.57 9.09
C ILE A 50 8.13 15.96 8.56
N TRP A 51 7.86 16.19 7.27
CA TRP A 51 8.13 17.46 6.61
C TRP A 51 7.48 18.66 7.30
N LYS A 52 6.22 18.50 7.74
CA LYS A 52 5.48 19.53 8.47
C LYS A 52 5.94 19.69 9.92
N ALA A 53 6.19 18.60 10.63
CA ALA A 53 6.54 18.64 12.05
C ALA A 53 7.94 19.21 12.29
N GLU A 54 8.87 18.94 11.38
CA GLU A 54 10.27 19.40 11.45
C GLU A 54 10.52 20.67 10.61
N GLU A 55 9.48 21.24 9.99
CA GLU A 55 9.54 22.44 9.12
C GLU A 55 10.67 22.40 8.06
N LEU A 56 10.96 21.22 7.52
CA LEU A 56 12.14 21.01 6.69
C LEU A 56 12.01 21.68 5.33
N SER A 57 13.14 22.11 4.76
CA SER A 57 13.21 22.33 3.32
C SER A 57 13.07 21.00 2.55
N LEU A 58 12.75 21.04 1.26
CA LEU A 58 12.69 19.82 0.44
C LEU A 58 14.04 19.07 0.40
N ALA A 59 15.17 19.79 0.44
CA ALA A 59 16.49 19.18 0.50
C ALA A 59 16.75 18.52 1.88
N GLY A 60 16.40 19.21 2.96
CA GLY A 60 16.52 18.66 4.32
C GLY A 60 15.62 17.44 4.52
N LEU A 61 14.41 17.44 3.95
CA LEU A 61 13.55 16.26 3.94
C LEU A 61 14.21 15.09 3.21
N ALA A 62 14.75 15.31 2.01
CA ALA A 62 15.38 14.28 1.20
C ALA A 62 16.54 13.58 1.94
N GLU A 63 17.39 14.38 2.59
CA GLU A 63 18.45 13.90 3.47
C GLU A 63 17.89 13.12 4.67
N ARG A 64 16.90 13.69 5.36
CA ARG A 64 16.27 13.12 6.56
C ARG A 64 15.67 11.72 6.35
N ILE A 65 15.13 11.45 5.17
CA ILE A 65 14.53 10.15 4.80
C ILE A 65 15.41 9.30 3.87
N GLY A 66 16.65 9.75 3.60
CA GLY A 66 17.64 8.99 2.84
C GLY A 66 17.28 8.72 1.37
N VAL A 67 16.65 9.69 0.69
CA VAL A 67 16.29 9.58 -0.73
C VAL A 67 16.71 10.80 -1.53
N SER A 68 16.62 10.73 -2.87
CA SER A 68 16.87 11.90 -3.71
C SER A 68 15.80 12.98 -3.53
N LYS A 69 16.18 14.25 -3.79
CA LYS A 69 15.27 15.40 -3.73
C LYS A 69 14.02 15.22 -4.60
N ALA A 70 14.19 14.67 -5.81
CA ALA A 70 13.09 14.36 -6.71
C ALA A 70 12.14 13.30 -6.13
N ARG A 71 12.67 12.27 -5.46
CA ARG A 71 11.85 11.24 -4.83
C ARG A 71 11.08 11.78 -3.62
N ALA A 72 11.70 12.65 -2.81
CA ALA A 72 11.03 13.34 -1.71
C ALA A 72 9.85 14.20 -2.20
N ASP A 73 10.04 14.95 -3.30
CA ASP A 73 9.00 15.76 -3.91
C ASP A 73 7.83 14.91 -4.43
N GLN A 74 8.12 13.79 -5.10
CA GLN A 74 7.09 12.84 -5.53
C GLN A 74 6.27 12.31 -4.34
N LEU A 75 6.92 11.94 -3.23
CA LEU A 75 6.24 11.45 -2.03
C LEU A 75 5.32 12.53 -1.42
N LEU A 76 5.77 13.79 -1.35
CA LEU A 76 4.94 14.89 -0.88
C LEU A 76 3.74 15.15 -1.79
N LYS A 77 3.91 15.04 -3.12
CA LYS A 77 2.81 15.15 -4.09
C LYS A 77 1.81 14.01 -3.92
N SER A 78 2.27 12.77 -3.79
CA SER A 78 1.40 11.61 -3.55
C SER A 78 0.61 11.73 -2.25
N ALA A 79 1.16 12.37 -1.21
CA ALA A 79 0.45 12.59 0.05
C ALA A 79 -0.71 13.62 -0.05
N LYS A 80 -0.73 14.45 -1.09
CA LYS A 80 -1.76 15.50 -1.29
C LYS A 80 -2.93 15.02 -2.13
N THR A 81 -2.76 13.98 -2.94
CA THR A 81 -3.83 13.44 -3.76
C THR A 81 -4.69 12.51 -2.90
N PRO A 82 -5.96 12.84 -2.62
CA PRO A 82 -6.86 11.90 -1.99
C PRO A 82 -7.08 10.75 -2.98
N LYS A 83 -6.50 9.59 -2.70
CA LYS A 83 -6.88 8.35 -3.37
C LYS A 83 -7.96 7.71 -2.53
N ASP A 84 -9.06 7.34 -3.18
CA ASP A 84 -10.28 6.78 -2.58
C ASP A 84 -9.95 5.90 -1.37
N GLN A 85 -10.34 6.37 -0.19
CA GLN A 85 -10.54 5.47 0.93
C GLN A 85 -11.59 4.46 0.48
N PRO A 86 -11.44 3.15 0.77
CA PRO A 86 -12.53 2.23 0.52
C PRO A 86 -13.77 2.79 1.21
N LYS A 87 -14.78 3.19 0.41
CA LYS A 87 -16.11 3.53 0.92
C LYS A 87 -16.49 2.37 1.83
N LYS A 88 -16.84 2.68 3.08
CA LYS A 88 -17.53 1.71 3.94
C LYS A 88 -18.78 1.30 3.17
N GLU A 89 -18.74 0.11 2.57
CA GLU A 89 -19.92 -0.49 1.97
C GLU A 89 -20.91 -0.76 3.10
N GLY A 90 -22.11 -0.18 2.94
CA GLY A 90 -23.36 -0.61 3.53
C GLY A 90 -23.34 -1.02 5.01
N SER A 91 -23.59 -0.07 5.89
CA SER A 91 -24.53 -0.34 6.99
C SER A 91 -25.92 -0.58 6.37
N GLU A 92 -26.17 -1.77 5.84
CA GLU A 92 -27.55 -2.20 5.62
C GLU A 92 -28.09 -2.69 6.96
N SER A 93 -28.91 -1.81 7.53
CA SER A 93 -29.90 -2.14 8.54
C SER A 93 -31.10 -2.71 7.80
N VAL A 94 -31.46 -3.97 8.04
CA VAL A 94 -32.84 -4.45 8.22
C VAL A 94 -32.80 -5.65 9.16
#